data_AF-A0A0A9CPN8-F1
#
_entry.id   AF-A0A0A9CPN8-F1
#
_cell.length_a   1.000
_cell.length_b   1.000
_cell.length_c   1.000
_cell.angle_alpha   90.00
_cell.angle_beta   90.00
_cell.angle_gamma   90.00
#
_symmetry.space_group_name_H-M   'P 1'
#
loop_
_entity.id
_entity.type
_entity.pdbx_description
1 polymer ?
#
loop_
_entity_poly.entity_id
_entity_poly.type
_entity_poly.pdbx_seq_one_letter_code
_entity_poly.pdbx_strand_id
1 'polypeptide(L)'
;MGVWTPTLKNQIIYEDGSVQKITEIPDDLKAIYKTVWEIKQKTLVDMAVDRGCYIDQSQSLNVHMEQPNFGKLTSLHFHAWSKGLKTGMYYLRTRAAADAIKFTVDTALLKENGVNNAKPAQEDVEAKMAQMVCSLNNREECLACGS
;
A
#
# COMPACT_ATOMS: atom_id res chain seq x y z
N MET A 1 -13.82 26.08 -0.82
CA MET A 1 -12.60 25.61 -0.13
C MET A 1 -11.31 26.23 -0.66
N GLY A 2 -11.18 26.67 -1.93
CA GLY A 2 -10.15 27.66 -2.33
C GLY A 2 -8.67 27.33 -2.09
N VAL A 3 -8.34 26.13 -1.57
CA VAL A 3 -6.99 25.73 -1.15
C VAL A 3 -6.06 25.34 -2.31
N TRP A 4 -6.57 25.30 -3.54
CA TRP A 4 -5.79 24.87 -4.69
C TRP A 4 -4.72 25.91 -5.06
N THR A 5 -3.45 25.52 -4.92
CA THR A 5 -2.28 26.32 -5.31
C THR A 5 -1.29 25.48 -6.11
N PRO A 6 -0.40 26.09 -6.91
CA PRO A 6 0.68 25.37 -7.58
C PRO A 6 1.57 24.59 -6.61
N THR A 7 1.78 25.13 -5.41
CA THR A 7 2.50 24.46 -4.31
C THR A 7 1.79 23.20 -3.87
N LEU A 8 0.48 23.27 -3.60
CA LEU A 8 -0.32 22.11 -3.21
C LEU A 8 -0.29 21.02 -4.28
N LYS A 9 -0.40 21.40 -5.56
CA LYS A 9 -0.25 20.47 -6.68
C LYS A 9 1.10 19.75 -6.64
N ASN A 10 2.20 20.48 -6.47
CA ASN A 10 3.54 19.90 -6.42
C ASN A 10 3.72 18.99 -5.21
N GLN A 11 3.11 19.31 -4.06
CA GLN A 11 3.12 18.47 -2.87
C GLN A 11 2.36 17.15 -3.08
N ILE A 12 1.21 17.18 -3.74
CA ILE A 12 0.47 15.97 -4.10
C ILE A 12 1.31 15.07 -5.03
N ILE A 13 1.98 15.65 -6.03
CA ILE A 13 2.89 14.90 -6.91
C ILE A 13 4.06 14.32 -6.10
N TYR A 14 4.63 15.11 -5.19
CA TYR A 14 5.70 14.69 -4.29
C TYR A 14 5.28 13.56 -3.34
N GLU A 15 4.00 13.43 -3.00
CA GLU A 15 3.45 12.36 -2.14
C GLU A 15 2.79 11.22 -2.95
N ASP A 16 3.09 11.09 -4.25
CA ASP A 16 2.54 10.05 -5.15
C ASP A 16 1.01 10.03 -5.23
N GLY A 17 0.40 11.21 -5.17
CA GLY A 17 -1.05 11.37 -5.20
C GLY A 17 -1.72 11.19 -3.82
N SER A 18 -0.97 10.87 -2.76
CA SER A 18 -1.50 10.83 -1.41
C SER A 18 -1.73 12.25 -0.87
N VAL A 19 -2.87 12.45 -0.23
CA VAL A 19 -3.21 13.72 0.46
C VAL A 19 -3.05 13.62 1.98
N GLN A 20 -2.68 12.45 2.51
CA GLN A 20 -2.71 12.21 3.96
C GLN A 20 -1.71 13.06 4.73
N LYS A 21 -0.54 13.33 4.14
CA LYS A 21 0.55 14.11 4.78
C LYS A 21 0.44 15.63 4.56
N ILE A 22 -0.59 16.08 3.86
CA ILE A 22 -0.77 17.49 3.48
C ILE A 22 -1.61 18.20 4.54
N THR A 23 -1.02 19.16 5.26
CA THR A 23 -1.68 19.81 6.40
C THR A 23 -2.79 20.78 5.98
N GLU A 24 -2.70 21.36 4.77
CA GLU A 24 -3.69 22.29 4.23
C GLU A 24 -5.01 21.61 3.86
N ILE A 25 -5.02 20.28 3.71
CA ILE A 25 -6.22 19.52 3.33
C ILE A 25 -6.97 19.09 4.60
N PRO A 26 -8.25 19.46 4.76
CA PRO A 26 -9.11 19.01 5.85
C PRO A 26 -9.24 17.47 5.94
N ASP A 27 -9.43 16.96 7.16
CA ASP A 27 -9.44 15.51 7.43
C ASP A 27 -10.62 14.77 6.81
N ASP A 28 -11.77 15.44 6.63
CA ASP A 28 -12.92 14.90 5.89
C ASP A 28 -12.57 14.62 4.43
N LEU A 29 -11.82 15.53 3.79
CA LEU A 29 -11.32 15.31 2.43
C LEU A 29 -10.26 14.22 2.39
N LYS A 30 -9.35 14.18 3.36
CA LYS A 30 -8.36 13.08 3.46
C LYS A 30 -9.02 11.72 3.59
N ALA A 31 -10.14 11.65 4.33
CA ALA A 31 -10.89 10.41 4.48
C ALA A 31 -11.52 9.94 3.16
N ILE A 32 -12.02 10.87 2.34
CA ILE A 32 -12.63 10.59 1.03
C ILE A 32 -11.57 10.20 -0.01
N TYR A 33 -10.44 10.92 -0.05
CA TYR A 33 -9.41 10.77 -1.08
C TYR A 33 -8.28 9.83 -0.67
N LYS A 34 -8.60 8.78 0.09
CA LYS A 34 -7.62 7.72 0.38
C LYS A 34 -7.22 6.99 -0.89
N THR A 35 -5.92 6.79 -1.08
CA THR A 35 -5.42 5.94 -2.16
C THR A 35 -5.64 4.46 -1.83
N VAL A 36 -5.54 3.60 -2.84
CA VAL A 36 -5.71 2.14 -2.65
C VAL A 36 -4.67 1.54 -1.68
N TRP A 37 -3.52 2.19 -1.55
CA TRP A 37 -2.43 1.78 -0.66
C TRP A 37 -2.70 2.13 0.82
N GLU A 38 -3.57 3.12 1.06
CA GLU A 38 -3.95 3.59 2.39
C GLU A 38 -5.16 2.83 2.96
N ILE A 39 -5.85 2.07 2.11
CA ILE A 39 -7.02 1.28 2.50
C ILE A 39 -6.58 -0.14 2.87
N LYS A 40 -7.04 -0.60 4.04
CA LYS A 40 -6.83 -1.98 4.47
C LYS A 40 -7.46 -2.93 3.46
N GLN A 41 -6.67 -3.85 2.89
CA GLN A 41 -7.15 -4.79 1.87
C GLN A 41 -8.28 -5.69 2.38
N LYS A 42 -8.30 -5.99 3.69
CA LYS A 42 -9.42 -6.70 4.33
C LYS A 42 -10.77 -5.98 4.10
N THR A 43 -10.79 -4.65 4.21
CA THR A 43 -12.01 -3.85 3.97
C THR A 43 -12.49 -3.99 2.52
N LEU A 44 -11.58 -4.03 1.55
CA LEU A 44 -11.94 -4.25 0.15
C LEU A 44 -12.49 -5.66 -0.08
N VAL A 45 -11.94 -6.67 0.59
CA VAL A 45 -12.47 -8.03 0.56
C VAL A 45 -13.87 -8.09 1.16
N ASP A 46 -14.10 -7.48 2.32
CA ASP A 46 -15.41 -7.45 2.98
C ASP A 46 -16.45 -6.77 2.08
N MET A 47 -16.12 -5.63 1.47
CA MET A 47 -17.01 -4.96 0.50
C MET A 47 -17.26 -5.81 -0.76
N ALA A 48 -16.27 -6.60 -1.20
CA ALA A 48 -16.43 -7.51 -2.33
C ALA A 48 -17.37 -8.68 -1.98
N VAL A 49 -17.31 -9.19 -0.74
CA VAL A 49 -18.22 -10.21 -0.22
C VAL A 49 -19.64 -9.67 -0.18
N ASP A 50 -19.84 -8.47 0.37
CA ASP A 50 -21.16 -7.85 0.52
C ASP A 50 -21.90 -7.70 -0.81
N ARG A 51 -21.21 -7.28 -1.88
CA ARG A 51 -21.81 -7.22 -3.21
C ARG A 51 -21.88 -8.58 -3.93
N GLY A 52 -21.13 -9.57 -3.45
CA GLY A 52 -20.99 -10.88 -4.10
C GLY A 52 -22.30 -11.67 -4.19
N CYS A 53 -23.24 -11.46 -3.27
CA CYS A 53 -24.56 -12.11 -3.32
C CYS A 53 -25.44 -11.63 -4.48
N TYR A 54 -25.11 -10.48 -5.09
CA TYR A 54 -25.81 -9.92 -6.24
C TYR A 54 -25.08 -10.16 -7.57
N ILE A 55 -24.01 -10.97 -7.56
CA ILE A 55 -23.20 -11.31 -8.74
C ILE A 55 -23.36 -12.80 -9.06
N ASP A 56 -23.96 -13.08 -10.22
CA ASP A 56 -24.26 -14.44 -10.69
C ASP A 56 -22.99 -15.29 -10.90
N GLN A 57 -21.95 -14.69 -11.47
CA GLN A 57 -20.63 -15.28 -11.67
C GLN A 57 -19.65 -14.78 -10.61
N SER A 58 -18.55 -14.14 -11.00
CA SER A 58 -17.53 -13.62 -10.09
C SER A 58 -17.19 -12.17 -10.42
N GLN A 59 -16.17 -11.63 -9.74
CA GLN A 59 -15.69 -10.27 -9.92
C GLN A 59 -14.16 -10.24 -9.91
N SER A 60 -13.58 -9.40 -10.76
CA SER A 60 -12.13 -9.20 -10.86
C SER A 60 -11.63 -8.36 -9.68
N LEU A 61 -11.22 -9.02 -8.60
CA LEU A 61 -10.74 -8.36 -7.39
C LEU A 61 -9.21 -8.22 -7.40
N ASN A 62 -8.71 -7.00 -7.66
CA ASN A 62 -7.29 -6.68 -7.54
C ASN A 62 -6.91 -6.38 -6.09
N VAL A 63 -5.81 -6.97 -5.63
CA VAL A 63 -5.23 -6.75 -4.30
C VAL A 63 -4.00 -5.86 -4.43
N HIS A 64 -3.90 -4.84 -3.59
CA HIS A 64 -2.78 -3.89 -3.56
C HIS A 64 -2.05 -4.00 -2.22
N MET A 65 -0.77 -4.37 -2.25
CA MET A 65 0.03 -4.54 -1.03
C MET A 65 1.43 -3.99 -1.25
N GLU A 66 1.78 -2.92 -0.54
CA GLU A 66 3.06 -2.23 -0.68
C GLU A 66 4.25 -3.13 -0.33
N GLN A 67 4.22 -3.72 0.87
CA GLN A 67 5.22 -4.67 1.34
C GLN A 67 4.58 -6.04 1.57
N PRO A 68 4.49 -6.87 0.51
CA PRO A 68 3.94 -8.20 0.63
C PRO A 68 4.85 -9.08 1.48
N ASN A 69 4.25 -9.88 2.34
CA ASN A 69 4.91 -10.99 3.01
C ASN A 69 3.97 -12.19 3.03
N PHE A 70 4.52 -13.39 3.23
CA PHE A 70 3.74 -14.62 3.22
C PHE A 70 2.59 -14.58 4.24
N GLY A 71 2.80 -14.08 5.45
CA GLY A 71 1.75 -13.97 6.47
C GLY A 71 0.57 -13.09 6.04
N LYS A 72 0.83 -11.92 5.47
CA LYS A 72 -0.19 -10.97 4.98
C LYS A 72 -0.97 -11.54 3.80
N LEU A 73 -0.28 -12.17 2.85
CA LEU A 73 -0.93 -12.76 1.67
C LEU A 73 -1.77 -13.99 2.06
N THR A 74 -1.20 -14.90 2.84
CA THR A 74 -1.90 -16.09 3.34
C THR A 74 -3.14 -15.68 4.14
N SER A 75 -3.01 -14.77 5.11
CA SER A 75 -4.16 -14.32 5.89
C SER A 75 -5.26 -13.66 5.04
N LEU A 76 -4.90 -12.88 4.02
CA LEU A 76 -5.88 -12.28 3.11
C LEU A 76 -6.57 -13.34 2.23
N HIS A 77 -5.82 -14.30 1.70
CA HIS A 77 -6.38 -15.40 0.91
C HIS A 77 -7.35 -16.27 1.72
N PHE A 78 -6.96 -16.66 2.94
CA PHE A 78 -7.84 -17.42 3.84
C PHE A 78 -9.06 -16.61 4.28
N HIS A 79 -8.92 -15.30 4.51
CA HIS A 79 -10.06 -14.41 4.79
C HIS A 79 -11.05 -14.39 3.62
N ALA A 80 -10.58 -14.16 2.39
CA ALA A 80 -11.43 -14.18 1.19
C ALA A 80 -12.12 -15.53 0.97
N TRP A 81 -11.36 -16.63 1.12
CA TRP A 81 -11.87 -18.00 0.95
C TRP A 81 -12.93 -18.34 2.01
N SER A 82 -12.67 -18.07 3.28
CA SER A 82 -13.61 -18.34 4.38
C SER A 82 -14.93 -17.56 4.26
N LYS A 83 -14.92 -16.43 3.54
CA LYS A 83 -16.10 -15.62 3.25
C LYS A 83 -16.83 -16.03 1.97
N GLY A 84 -16.35 -17.04 1.25
CA GLY A 84 -17.01 -17.60 0.06
C GLY A 84 -16.83 -16.78 -1.21
N LEU A 85 -15.80 -15.92 -1.29
CA LEU A 85 -15.50 -15.25 -2.56
C LEU A 85 -15.06 -16.26 -3.61
N LYS A 86 -15.72 -16.23 -4.78
CA LYS A 86 -15.38 -17.05 -5.95
C LYS A 86 -14.00 -16.71 -6.51
N THR A 87 -13.67 -15.42 -6.58
CA THR A 87 -12.33 -14.92 -6.94
C THR A 87 -11.72 -14.19 -5.75
N GLY A 88 -10.80 -14.85 -5.04
CA GLY A 88 -10.12 -14.26 -3.88
C GLY A 88 -9.04 -13.24 -4.24
N MET A 89 -8.44 -13.35 -5.42
CA MET A 89 -7.46 -12.41 -5.95
C MET A 89 -7.34 -12.58 -7.47
N TYR A 90 -7.32 -11.45 -8.20
CA TYR A 90 -7.04 -11.42 -9.63
C TYR A 90 -5.58 -11.06 -9.89
N TYR A 91 -5.19 -9.81 -9.62
CA TYR A 91 -3.79 -9.39 -9.58
C TYR A 91 -3.37 -9.04 -8.15
N LEU A 92 -2.13 -9.39 -7.82
CA LEU A 92 -1.38 -8.76 -6.75
C LEU A 92 -0.58 -7.59 -7.34
N ARG A 93 -0.85 -6.38 -6.86
CA ARG A 93 -0.10 -5.17 -7.20
C ARG A 93 0.77 -4.79 -6.01
N THR A 94 2.06 -4.65 -6.26
CA THR A 94 3.06 -4.26 -5.27
C THR A 94 3.72 -2.94 -5.69
N ARG A 95 4.30 -2.23 -4.73
CA ARG A 95 5.16 -1.07 -4.99
C ARG A 95 6.58 -1.44 -4.58
N ALA A 96 7.56 -0.89 -5.29
CA ALA A 96 8.95 -0.99 -4.87
C ALA A 96 9.11 -0.27 -3.52
N ALA A 97 10.03 -0.76 -2.68
CA ALA A 97 10.34 -0.12 -1.40
C ALA A 97 11.04 1.24 -1.56
N ALA A 98 11.63 1.50 -2.73
CA ALA A 98 12.26 2.76 -3.07
C ALA A 98 11.40 3.55 -4.05
N ASP A 99 11.22 4.85 -3.77
CA ASP A 99 10.47 5.74 -4.64
C ASP A 99 11.27 6.11 -5.89
N ALA A 100 10.56 6.26 -7.01
CA ALA A 100 11.15 6.77 -8.24
C ALA A 100 11.55 8.24 -8.09
N ILE A 101 12.66 8.64 -8.71
CA ILE A 101 13.09 10.04 -8.75
C ILE A 101 12.03 10.87 -9.50
N LYS A 102 11.47 11.88 -8.82
CA LYS A 102 10.39 12.72 -9.36
C LYS A 102 10.99 13.92 -10.10
N PHE A 103 11.12 13.82 -11.42
CA PHE A 103 11.77 14.85 -12.25
C PHE A 103 10.92 16.11 -12.51
N THR A 104 9.60 16.02 -12.30
CA THR A 104 8.66 17.11 -12.62
C THR A 104 8.33 18.01 -11.44
N VAL A 105 8.89 17.73 -10.25
CA VAL A 105 8.60 18.46 -9.02
C VAL A 105 9.68 19.51 -8.80
N ASP A 106 9.27 20.79 -8.73
CA ASP A 106 10.17 21.86 -8.32
C ASP A 106 10.43 21.76 -6.81
N THR A 107 11.56 21.16 -6.46
CA THR A 107 11.98 20.95 -5.07
C THR A 107 12.31 22.25 -4.33
N ALA A 108 12.54 23.36 -5.03
CA ALA A 108 12.79 24.66 -4.39
C ALA A 108 11.53 25.16 -3.69
N LEU A 109 10.37 25.05 -4.35
CA LEU A 109 9.06 25.46 -3.81
C LEU A 109 8.61 24.62 -2.61
N LEU A 110 9.09 23.38 -2.48
CA LEU A 110 8.79 22.52 -1.33
C LEU A 110 9.63 22.85 -0.09
N LYS A 111 10.88 23.32 -0.28
CA LYS A 111 11.80 23.67 0.81
C LYS A 111 11.39 24.93 1.55
N GLU A 112 10.80 25.91 0.86
CA GLU A 112 10.32 27.15 1.47
C GLU A 112 9.14 26.93 2.45
N ASN A 113 8.38 25.85 2.28
CA ASN A 113 7.19 25.53 3.08
C ASN A 113 7.47 24.54 4.24
N GLY A 114 8.74 24.29 4.58
CA GLY A 114 9.09 23.54 5.79
C GLY A 114 8.77 22.04 5.77
N VAL A 115 8.57 21.43 4.60
CA VAL A 115 8.31 19.99 4.42
C VAL A 115 9.62 19.17 4.55
N ASN A 116 10.34 19.37 5.66
CA ASN A 116 11.50 18.55 6.05
C ASN A 116 11.40 18.24 7.54
N ASN A 117 10.38 17.47 7.92
CA ASN A 117 10.34 16.80 9.22
C ASN A 117 10.12 15.29 9.06
N ALA A 118 10.74 14.69 8.04
CA ALA A 118 10.98 13.26 8.04
C ALA A 118 12.23 13.01 8.89
N LYS A 119 12.02 12.71 10.19
CA LYS A 119 13.03 11.95 10.94
C LYS A 119 13.27 10.65 10.16
N PRO A 120 14.53 10.22 9.95
CA PRO A 120 14.78 8.93 9.31
C PRO A 120 14.05 7.86 10.12
N ALA A 121 13.19 7.10 9.44
CA ALA A 121 12.55 5.94 10.02
C ALA A 121 13.68 5.03 10.54
N GLN A 122 13.67 4.77 11.84
CA GLN A 122 14.59 3.83 12.46
C GLN A 122 14.27 2.46 11.85
N GLU A 123 15.09 2.01 10.92
CA GLU A 123 14.94 0.69 10.31
C GLU A 123 15.17 -0.37 11.39
N ASP A 124 14.17 -1.20 11.67
CA ASP A 124 14.29 -2.35 12.58
C ASP A 124 15.23 -3.39 11.97
N VAL A 125 16.53 -3.23 12.26
CA VAL A 125 17.60 -4.17 11.91
C VAL A 125 17.27 -5.59 12.41
N GLU A 126 16.54 -5.68 13.53
CA GLU A 126 16.14 -6.92 14.18
C GLU A 126 15.14 -7.74 13.34
N ALA A 127 14.23 -7.08 12.61
CA ALA A 127 13.30 -7.76 11.70
C ALA A 127 14.00 -8.31 10.45
N LYS A 128 14.98 -7.56 9.90
CA LYS A 128 15.83 -8.03 8.79
C LYS A 128 16.75 -9.17 9.24
N MET A 129 17.28 -9.10 10.46
CA MET A 129 18.13 -10.14 11.04
C MET A 129 17.30 -11.41 11.32
N ALA A 130 16.06 -11.30 11.79
CA ALA A 130 15.15 -12.43 11.95
C ALA A 130 14.81 -13.10 10.61
N GLN A 131 14.57 -12.33 9.54
CA GLN A 131 14.38 -12.88 8.19
C GLN A 131 15.64 -13.58 7.66
N MET A 132 16.83 -13.03 7.91
CA MET A 132 18.10 -13.63 7.50
C MET A 132 18.43 -14.91 8.29
N VAL A 133 18.15 -14.94 9.59
CA VAL A 133 18.35 -16.12 10.45
C VAL A 133 17.35 -17.22 10.11
N CYS A 134 16.11 -16.86 9.78
CA CYS A 134 15.10 -17.81 9.31
C CYS A 134 15.52 -18.49 7.98
N SER A 135 16.34 -17.80 7.16
CA SER A 135 16.93 -18.35 5.93
C SER A 135 18.15 -19.26 6.17
N LEU A 136 18.87 -19.11 7.28
CA LEU A 136 20.06 -19.91 7.60
C LEU A 136 19.73 -21.24 8.28
N ASN A 137 18.71 -21.24 9.15
CA ASN A 137 18.31 -22.43 9.91
C ASN A 137 17.36 -23.37 9.15
N ASN A 138 16.86 -22.97 7.99
CA ASN A 138 15.86 -23.72 7.22
C ASN A 138 16.33 -24.03 5.80
N ARG A 139 17.59 -24.47 5.68
CA ARG A 139 18.25 -24.75 4.39
C ARG A 139 17.56 -25.87 3.60
N GLU A 140 16.86 -26.78 4.27
CA GLU A 140 16.20 -27.94 3.64
C GLU A 140 14.78 -27.67 3.13
N GLU A 141 14.06 -26.63 3.61
CA GLU A 141 12.77 -26.23 3.00
C GLU A 141 12.95 -25.43 1.69
N CYS A 142 14.18 -25.01 1.39
CA CYS A 142 14.54 -24.27 0.17
C CYS A 142 14.84 -25.20 -1.03
N LEU A 143 14.10 -26.30 -1.17
CA LEU A 143 14.18 -27.25 -2.30
C LEU A 143 13.03 -27.09 -3.30
N ALA A 144 12.29 -25.97 -3.28
CA ALA A 144 11.17 -25.71 -4.18
C ALA A 144 11.30 -24.43 -5.02
N CYS A 145 12.53 -24.00 -5.34
CA CYS A 145 12.76 -23.01 -6.40
C CYS A 145 13.68 -23.62 -7.45
N GLY A 146 13.12 -24.55 -8.22
CA GLY A 146 13.82 -25.34 -9.22
C GLY A 146 12.85 -26.10 -10.13
N SER A 147 11.89 -25.39 -10.72
CA SER A 147 11.20 -25.68 -12.00
C SER A 147 10.41 -24.44 -12.39
#